data_AF-A0A0N8K8S0-F1
#
_entry.id   AF-A0A0N8K8S0-F1
#
_cell.length_a   1.000
_cell.length_b   1.000
_cell.length_c   1.000
_cell.angle_alpha   90.00
_cell.angle_beta   90.00
_cell.angle_gamma   90.00
#
_symmetry.space_group_name_H-M   'P 1'
#
loop_
_entity.id
_entity.type
_entity.pdbx_description
1 polymer ?
#
loop_
_entity_poly.entity_id
_entity_poly.type
_entity_poly.pdbx_seq_one_letter_code
_entity_poly.pdbx_strand_id
1 'polypeptide(L)'
;MKIKFVSRNDVKVTKKSTSKFRPLIEALNQLVPGGEALEVAYTSDKELNSMRNIVYTYNRENNAKIKSGKDAVNSKIYFYKDKKK
;
A
#
# COMPACT_ATOMS: atom_id res chain seq x y z
N MET A 1 -26.87 -2.15 -5.75
CA MET A 1 -25.55 -2.74 -6.08
C MET A 1 -25.73 -4.24 -6.29
N LYS A 2 -25.29 -4.80 -7.43
CA LYS A 2 -25.37 -6.25 -7.69
C LYS A 2 -24.07 -6.92 -7.23
N ILE A 3 -24.15 -7.87 -6.32
CA ILE A 3 -23.00 -8.57 -5.72
C ILE A 3 -22.96 -9.99 -6.30
N LYS A 4 -21.81 -10.41 -6.84
CA LYS A 4 -21.59 -11.77 -7.36
C LYS A 4 -20.28 -12.32 -6.80
N PHE A 5 -20.31 -13.54 -6.27
CA PHE A 5 -19.11 -14.26 -5.88
C PHE A 5 -18.41 -14.81 -7.12
N VAL A 6 -17.10 -14.58 -7.22
CA VAL A 6 -16.25 -15.07 -8.31
C VAL A 6 -15.05 -15.79 -7.72
N SER A 7 -14.57 -16.84 -8.39
CA SER A 7 -13.39 -17.59 -7.95
C SER A 7 -12.16 -16.69 -7.94
N ARG A 8 -11.34 -16.80 -6.89
CA ARG A 8 -10.13 -15.98 -6.75
C ARG A 8 -9.11 -16.24 -7.86
N ASN A 9 -9.09 -17.46 -8.39
CA ASN A 9 -8.16 -17.88 -9.45
C ASN A 9 -8.49 -17.24 -10.80
N ASP A 10 -9.75 -16.86 -11.02
CA ASP A 10 -10.21 -16.22 -12.27
C ASP A 10 -9.92 -14.71 -12.28
N VAL A 11 -9.60 -14.14 -11.11
CA VAL A 11 -9.20 -12.73 -10.98
C VAL A 11 -7.72 -12.61 -11.35
N LYS A 12 -7.40 -12.75 -12.65
CA LYS A 12 -6.08 -12.39 -13.17
C LYS A 12 -5.87 -10.88 -12.99
N VAL A 13 -5.08 -10.51 -12.00
CA VAL A 13 -4.63 -9.13 -11.78
C VAL A 13 -3.59 -8.82 -12.84
N THR A 14 -4.02 -8.44 -14.05
CA THR A 14 -3.13 -7.83 -15.05
C THR A 14 -2.72 -6.45 -14.55
N LYS A 15 -1.60 -6.34 -13.84
CA LYS A 15 -1.03 -5.05 -13.43
C LYS A 15 0.40 -4.87 -13.91
N LYS A 16 0.53 -4.52 -15.20
CA LYS A 16 1.63 -3.67 -15.67
C LYS A 16 1.35 -2.20 -15.28
N SER A 17 1.23 -1.91 -13.99
CA SER A 17 1.22 -0.54 -13.42
C SER A 17 2.45 -0.33 -12.52
N THR A 18 3.50 -1.12 -12.73
CA THR A 18 4.69 -1.13 -11.88
C THR A 18 5.46 0.19 -11.94
N SER A 19 5.43 0.96 -13.04
CA SER A 19 6.31 2.14 -13.16
C SER A 19 6.02 3.25 -12.15
N LYS A 20 4.77 3.70 -11.99
CA LYS A 20 4.44 4.86 -11.15
C LYS A 20 4.73 4.64 -9.66
N PHE A 21 4.58 3.41 -9.17
CA PHE A 21 4.67 3.08 -7.74
C PHE A 21 5.89 2.23 -7.38
N ARG A 22 6.80 1.98 -8.33
CA ARG A 22 8.11 1.37 -8.06
C ARG A 22 8.85 2.04 -6.89
N PRO A 23 8.98 3.39 -6.86
CA PRO A 23 9.68 4.06 -5.76
C PRO A 23 9.04 3.78 -4.40
N LEU A 24 7.71 3.68 -4.34
CA LEU A 24 7.01 3.32 -3.11
C LEU A 24 7.38 1.90 -2.67
N ILE A 25 7.36 0.92 -3.58
CA ILE A 25 7.69 -0.48 -3.26
C ILE A 25 9.14 -0.61 -2.76
N GLU A 26 10.08 0.08 -3.42
CA GLU A 26 11.48 0.12 -3.03
C GLU A 26 11.65 0.70 -1.62
N ALA A 27 10.96 1.81 -1.32
CA ALA A 27 10.97 2.41 0.01
C ALA A 27 10.36 1.48 1.07
N LEU A 28 9.30 0.72 0.76
CA LEU A 28 8.69 -0.25 1.69
C LEU A 28 9.66 -1.39 2.07
N ASN A 29 10.59 -1.76 1.18
CA ASN A 29 11.63 -2.75 1.48
C ASN A 29 12.62 -2.23 2.54
N GLN A 30 12.86 -0.91 2.57
CA GLN A 30 13.79 -0.27 3.50
C GLN A 30 13.18 -0.01 4.89
N LEU A 31 11.85 -0.10 5.04
CA LEU A 31 11.20 0.10 6.33
C LEU A 31 11.65 -0.95 7.37
N VAL A 32 12.10 -0.47 8.52
CA VAL A 32 12.49 -1.28 9.67
C VAL A 32 11.38 -1.27 10.73
N PRO A 33 11.05 -2.41 11.37
CA PRO A 33 10.09 -2.45 12.48
C PRO A 33 10.48 -1.53 13.64
N GLY A 34 9.58 -0.62 14.03
CA GLY A 34 9.82 0.36 15.10
C GLY A 34 10.78 1.49 14.72
N GLY A 35 11.18 1.58 13.45
CA GLY A 35 11.99 2.66 12.90
C GLY A 35 11.15 3.79 12.31
N GLU A 36 11.71 4.45 11.31
CA GLU A 36 11.09 5.60 10.63
C GLU A 36 9.85 5.22 9.82
N ALA A 37 9.00 6.22 9.56
CA ALA A 37 7.82 6.09 8.71
C ALA A 37 8.09 6.74 7.34
N LEU A 38 7.52 6.17 6.27
CA LEU A 38 7.51 6.76 4.95
C LEU A 38 6.36 7.75 4.85
N GLU A 39 6.64 9.02 4.61
CA GLU A 39 5.65 10.01 4.23
C GLU A 39 5.51 10.07 2.70
N VAL A 40 4.28 10.04 2.21
CA VAL A 40 4.00 10.21 0.79
C VAL A 40 2.80 11.13 0.60
N ALA A 41 2.98 12.19 -0.18
CA ALA A 41 1.89 13.07 -0.58
C ALA A 41 1.03 12.41 -1.67
N TYR A 42 -0.27 12.67 -1.66
CA TYR A 42 -1.19 12.26 -2.71
C TYR A 42 -2.01 13.46 -3.18
N THR A 43 -2.43 13.43 -4.44
CA THR A 43 -3.20 14.53 -5.04
C THR A 43 -4.69 14.24 -5.12
N SER A 44 -5.09 12.97 -4.95
CA SER A 44 -6.49 12.55 -4.99
C SER A 44 -6.74 11.32 -4.12
N ASP A 45 -7.99 11.14 -3.68
CA ASP A 45 -8.40 9.91 -2.98
C ASP A 45 -8.22 8.65 -3.83
N LYS A 46 -8.30 8.76 -5.16
CA LYS A 46 -8.03 7.65 -6.08
C LYS A 46 -6.57 7.20 -6.03
N GLU A 47 -5.64 8.16 -5.95
CA GLU A 47 -4.21 7.89 -5.81
C GLU A 47 -3.90 7.27 -4.45
N LEU A 48 -4.45 7.84 -3.37
CA LEU A 48 -4.37 7.30 -2.01
C LEU A 48 -4.83 5.83 -1.96
N ASN A 49 -5.99 5.53 -2.54
CA ASN A 49 -6.51 4.16 -2.59
C ASN A 49 -5.65 3.21 -3.44
N SER A 50 -5.04 3.73 -4.50
CA SER A 50 -4.09 2.95 -5.32
C SER A 50 -2.84 2.59 -4.53
N MET A 51 -2.27 3.56 -3.80
CA MET A 51 -1.10 3.35 -2.94
C MET A 51 -1.38 2.33 -1.84
N ARG A 52 -2.51 2.46 -1.12
CA ARG A 52 -2.94 1.48 -0.10
C ARG A 52 -3.06 0.08 -0.66
N ASN A 53 -3.71 -0.08 -1.81
CA ASN A 53 -3.86 -1.38 -2.44
C ASN A 53 -2.50 -2.01 -2.78
N ILE A 54 -1.52 -1.21 -3.20
CA ILE A 54 -0.16 -1.69 -3.46
C ILE A 54 0.51 -2.15 -2.17
N VAL A 55 0.41 -1.37 -1.09
CA VAL A 55 0.96 -1.77 0.21
C VAL A 55 0.28 -3.04 0.74
N TYR A 56 -1.03 -3.20 0.55
CA TYR A 56 -1.76 -4.41 0.94
C TYR A 56 -1.34 -5.64 0.13
N THR A 57 -1.14 -5.48 -1.17
CA THR A 57 -0.56 -6.54 -2.02
C THR A 57 0.84 -6.88 -1.57
N TYR A 58 1.70 -5.88 -1.35
CA TYR A 58 3.06 -6.07 -0.87
C TYR A 58 3.10 -6.82 0.48
N ASN A 59 2.24 -6.43 1.43
CA ASN A 59 2.11 -7.12 2.72
C ASN A 59 1.73 -8.60 2.55
N ARG A 60 0.81 -8.91 1.63
CA ARG A 60 0.40 -10.29 1.34
C ARG A 60 1.51 -11.11 0.71
N GLU A 61 2.25 -10.54 -0.24
CA GLU A 61 3.32 -11.23 -0.97
C GLU A 61 4.58 -11.45 -0.12
N ASN A 62 4.90 -10.50 0.75
CA ASN A 62 6.13 -10.51 1.54
C ASN A 62 5.91 -10.89 3.02
N ASN A 63 4.69 -11.30 3.38
CA ASN A 63 4.26 -11.54 4.77
C ASN A 63 4.62 -10.38 5.73
N ALA A 64 4.58 -9.15 5.22
CA ALA A 64 4.91 -7.95 5.96
C ALA A 64 3.67 -7.37 6.66
N LYS A 65 3.89 -6.63 7.75
CA LYS A 65 2.84 -5.96 8.52
C LYS A 65 3.01 -4.44 8.48
N ILE A 66 3.03 -3.87 7.27
CA ILE A 66 3.10 -2.42 7.08
C ILE A 66 1.72 -1.82 7.32
N LYS A 67 1.66 -0.86 8.24
CA LYS A 67 0.47 -0.07 8.57
C LYS A 67 0.48 1.25 7.81
N SER A 68 -0.68 1.89 7.72
CA SER A 68 -0.81 3.21 7.10
C SER A 68 -1.61 4.18 7.96
N GLY A 69 -1.16 5.43 8.09
CA GLY A 69 -1.92 6.55 8.66
C GLY A 69 -2.20 7.62 7.61
N LYS A 70 -3.45 8.09 7.49
CA LYS A 70 -3.82 9.17 6.56
C LYS A 70 -3.86 10.49 7.33
N ASP A 71 -3.21 11.50 6.78
CA ASP A 71 -3.45 12.90 7.10
C ASP A 71 -4.23 13.54 5.95
N ALA A 72 -5.52 13.72 6.19
CA ALA A 72 -6.45 14.28 5.20
C ALA A 72 -6.22 15.77 4.97
N VAL A 73 -5.71 16.49 5.98
CA VAL A 73 -5.57 17.95 5.96
C VAL A 73 -4.41 18.33 5.04
N ASN A 74 -3.28 17.65 5.20
CA ASN A 74 -2.09 17.90 4.40
C ASN A 74 -2.00 17.03 3.14
N SER A 75 -3.00 16.20 2.88
CA SER A 75 -3.02 15.23 1.77
C SER A 75 -1.79 14.31 1.76
N LYS A 76 -1.48 13.74 2.93
CA LYS A 76 -0.33 12.85 3.16
C LYS A 76 -0.77 11.49 3.66
N ILE A 77 -0.03 10.45 3.31
CA ILE A 77 -0.15 9.12 3.89
C ILE A 77 1.21 8.67 4.42
N TYR A 78 1.20 8.12 5.62
CA TYR A 78 2.36 7.57 6.29
C TYR A 78 2.31 6.05 6.24
N PHE A 79 3.43 5.39 5.95
CA PHE A 79 3.57 3.94 6.03
C PHE A 79 4.67 3.55 7.01
N TYR A 80 4.39 2.61 7.90
CA TYR A 80 5.34 2.22 8.95
C TYR A 80 5.15 0.76 9.37
N LYS A 81 6.19 0.16 9.96
CA LYS A 81 6.13 -1.17 10.57
C LYS A 81 6.12 -1.00 12.09
N ASP A 82 5.12 -1.56 12.76
CA ASP A 82 5.09 -1.56 14.22
C ASP A 82 6.33 -2.25 14.79
N LYS A 83 6.80 -1.76 15.95
CA LYS A 83 7.78 -2.48 16.75
C LYS A 83 7.17 -3.83 17.12
N LYS A 84 7.86 -4.93 16.77
CA LYS A 84 7.50 -6.25 17.30
C LYS A 84 7.59 -6.14 18.83
N LYS A 85 6.45 -6.27 19.51
CA LYS A 85 6.40 -6.44 20.97
C LYS A 85 7.11 -7.72 21.37
#